data_AF-A0A7S9C9T2-F1
#
_entry.id   AF-A0A7S9C9T2-F1
#
_cell.length_a   1.000
_cell.length_b   1.000
_cell.length_c   1.000
_cell.angle_alpha   90.00
_cell.angle_beta   90.00
_cell.angle_gamma   90.00
#
_symmetry.space_group_name_H-M   'P 1'
#
loop_
_entity.id
_entity.type
_entity.pdbx_description
1 polymer ?
#
loop_
_entity_poly.entity_id
_entity_poly.type
_entity_poly.pdbx_seq_one_letter_code
_entity_poly.pdbx_strand_id
1 'polypeptide(L)' 'MSGGPTYRQGLADALGFVLGALAGWQLGSWLGFDFIGSTQWQTPQLIGLLFILAGCGLGRWLARKIILR' A
#
# COMPACT_ATOMS: atom_id res chain seq x y z
N MET A 1 12.22 29.60 -6.69
CA MET A 1 11.55 28.44 -6.05
C MET A 1 12.10 27.17 -6.68
N SER A 2 13.03 26.49 -6.01
CA SER A 2 13.80 25.35 -6.53
C SER A 2 13.01 24.03 -6.44
N GLY A 3 12.29 23.67 -7.50
CA GLY A 3 11.39 22.50 -7.58
C GLY A 3 12.04 21.12 -7.75
N GLY A 4 13.33 20.94 -7.40
CA GLY A 4 14.09 19.71 -7.65
C GLY A 4 13.88 18.52 -6.68
N PRO A 5 13.61 18.70 -5.36
CA PRO A 5 13.49 17.57 -4.44
C PRO A 5 12.04 17.10 -4.18
N THR A 6 11.04 17.96 -4.39
CA THR A 6 9.63 17.67 -4.05
C THR A 6 8.98 16.66 -4.98
N TYR A 7 9.31 16.66 -6.28
CA TYR A 7 8.72 15.73 -7.23
C TYR A 7 9.15 14.27 -6.96
N ARG A 8 10.41 14.05 -6.55
CA ARG A 8 10.92 12.72 -6.21
C ARG A 8 10.27 12.17 -4.95
N GLN A 9 10.05 13.03 -3.96
CA GLN A 9 9.32 12.67 -2.74
C GLN A 9 7.87 12.30 -3.05
N GLY A 10 7.17 13.12 -3.83
CA GLY A 10 5.79 12.84 -4.25
C GLY A 10 5.68 11.55 -5.07
N LEU A 11 6.61 11.31 -6.00
CA LEU A 11 6.67 10.08 -6.78
C LEU A 11 6.94 8.86 -5.88
N ALA A 12 7.88 8.96 -4.95
CA ALA A 12 8.18 7.90 -3.99
C ALA A 12 6.98 7.57 -3.11
N ASP A 13 6.25 8.59 -2.67
CA ASP A 13 5.03 8.43 -1.88
C ASP A 13 3.91 7.75 -2.66
N ALA A 14 3.67 8.19 -3.90
CA ALA A 14 2.63 7.61 -4.75
C ALA A 14 2.96 6.16 -5.11
N LEU A 15 4.19 5.89 -5.55
CA LEU A 15 4.64 4.53 -5.87
C LEU A 15 4.62 3.64 -4.63
N GLY A 16 5.12 4.12 -3.50
CA GLY A 16 5.09 3.38 -2.24
C GLY A 16 3.68 3.06 -1.78
N PHE A 17 2.74 3.99 -1.95
CA PHE A 17 1.34 3.76 -1.61
C PHE A 17 0.69 2.73 -2.54
N VAL A 18 0.83 2.88 -3.87
CA VAL A 18 0.20 1.98 -4.86
C VAL A 18 0.81 0.59 -4.81
N LEU A 19 2.14 0.47 -4.82
CA LEU A 19 2.83 -0.82 -4.73
C LEU A 19 2.62 -1.46 -3.36
N GLY A 20 2.57 -0.64 -2.30
CA GLY A 20 2.23 -1.09 -0.95
C GLY A 20 0.82 -1.65 -0.84
N ALA A 21 -0.18 -0.94 -1.36
CA ALA A 21 -1.56 -1.42 -1.46
C ALA A 21 -1.65 -2.75 -2.21
N LEU A 22 -1.02 -2.83 -3.38
CA LEU A 22 -1.03 -4.04 -4.21
C LEU A 22 -0.37 -5.22 -3.50
N ALA A 23 0.77 -5.00 -2.84
CA ALA A 23 1.44 -6.04 -2.05
C ALA A 23 0.60 -6.49 -0.84
N GLY A 24 -0.02 -5.54 -0.13
CA GLY A 24 -0.93 -5.83 0.98
C GLY A 24 -2.17 -6.60 0.53
N TRP A 25 -2.77 -6.20 -0.58
CA TRP A 25 -3.90 -6.93 -1.20
C TRP A 25 -3.49 -8.34 -1.62
N GLN A 26 -2.36 -8.49 -2.31
CA GLN A 26 -1.87 -9.79 -2.77
C GLN A 26 -1.61 -10.73 -1.59
N LEU A 27 -1.01 -10.23 -0.50
CA LEU A 27 -0.81 -10.97 0.74
C LEU A 27 -2.15 -11.36 1.39
N GLY A 28 -3.09 -10.43 1.48
CA GLY A 28 -4.43 -10.71 1.99
C GLY A 28 -5.14 -11.79 1.18
N SER A 29 -5.09 -11.69 -0.14
CA SER A 29 -5.67 -12.69 -1.06
C SER A 29 -4.99 -14.06 -0.91
N TRP A 30 -3.66 -14.11 -0.82
CA TRP A 30 -2.92 -15.37 -0.56
C TRP A 30 -3.26 -16.02 0.78
N LEU A 31 -3.54 -15.22 1.80
CA LEU A 31 -3.97 -15.69 3.11
C LEU A 31 -5.46 -16.09 3.15
N GLY A 32 -6.19 -15.96 2.03
CA GLY A 32 -7.61 -16.27 1.92
C GLY A 32 -8.54 -15.15 2.37
N PHE A 33 -7.99 -13.97 2.68
CA PHE A 33 -8.74 -12.77 3.05
C PHE A 33 -9.02 -11.92 1.80
N ASP A 34 -9.95 -12.40 0.96
CA ASP A 34 -10.28 -11.71 -0.29
C ASP A 34 -11.31 -10.59 -0.08
N PHE A 35 -10.81 -9.34 -0.06
CA PHE A 35 -11.64 -8.14 0.06
C PHE A 35 -12.41 -7.81 -1.23
N ILE A 36 -11.90 -8.20 -2.40
CA ILE A 36 -12.45 -7.76 -3.70
C ILE A 36 -13.47 -8.75 -4.24
N GLY A 37 -13.24 -10.05 -4.06
CA GLY A 37 -14.10 -11.11 -4.56
C GLY A 37 -15.39 -11.30 -3.77
N SER A 38 -15.56 -10.64 -2.62
CA SER A 38 -16.72 -10.84 -1.77
C SER A 38 -17.38 -9.51 -1.38
N THR A 39 -18.67 -9.37 -1.72
CA THR A 39 -19.51 -8.20 -1.41
C THR A 39 -20.08 -8.20 0.01
N GLN A 40 -19.67 -9.17 0.83
CA GLN A 40 -20.13 -9.31 2.20
C GLN A 40 -19.15 -8.61 3.14
N TRP A 41 -19.63 -7.78 4.06
CA TRP A 41 -18.81 -7.15 5.10
C TRP A 41 -18.61 -8.11 6.28
N GLN A 42 -17.90 -9.22 6.07
CA GLN A 42 -17.52 -10.13 7.15
C GLN A 42 -16.08 -9.87 7.64
N THR A 43 -15.72 -10.50 8.75
CA THR A 43 -14.41 -10.38 9.38
C THR A 43 -13.23 -10.63 8.41
N PRO A 44 -13.28 -11.60 7.47
CA PRO A 44 -12.20 -11.82 6.50
C PRO A 44 -11.95 -10.63 5.58
N GLN A 45 -13.00 -9.92 5.16
CA GLN A 45 -12.88 -8.74 4.30
C GLN A 45 -12.26 -7.57 5.07
N LEU A 46 -12.68 -7.38 6.32
CA LEU A 46 -12.06 -6.37 7.19
C LEU A 46 -10.56 -6.64 7.40
N ILE A 47 -10.16 -7.90 7.55
CA ILE A 47 -8.76 -8.31 7.64
C ILE A 47 -8.03 -8.02 6.32
N GLY A 48 -8.63 -8.37 5.18
CA GLY A 48 -8.09 -8.04 3.85
C GLY A 48 -7.87 -6.53 3.66
N LEU A 49 -8.84 -5.71 4.06
CA LEU A 49 -8.73 -4.25 4.02
C LEU A 49 -7.61 -3.73 4.94
N LEU A 50 -7.48 -4.30 6.15
CA LEU A 50 -6.38 -3.97 7.06
C LEU A 50 -5.03 -4.32 6.47
N PHE A 51 -4.91 -5.45 5.77
CA PHE A 51 -3.69 -5.82 5.05
C PHE A 51 -3.33 -4.82 3.95
N ILE A 52 -4.32 -4.34 3.19
CA ILE A 52 -4.12 -3.30 2.17
C ILE A 52 -3.67 -1.98 2.79
N LEU A 53 -4.33 -1.54 3.88
CA LEU A 53 -3.98 -0.33 4.61
C LEU A 53 -2.58 -0.41 5.24
N ALA A 54 -2.25 -1.56 5.83
CA ALA A 54 -0.92 -1.83 6.36
C ALA A 54 0.13 -1.81 5.24
N GLY A 55 -0.19 -2.42 4.09
CA GLY A 55 0.61 -2.38 2.87
C GLY A 55 0.87 -0.96 2.38
N CYS A 56 -0.14 -0.10 2.32
CA CYS A 56 0.02 1.32 1.98
C CYS A 56 0.98 2.06 2.91
N GLY A 57 0.82 1.87 4.23
CA GLY A 57 1.66 2.51 5.24
C GLY A 57 3.12 2.06 5.13
N LEU A 58 3.34 0.74 5.05
CA LEU A 58 4.67 0.12 4.91
C LEU A 58 5.33 0.45 3.58
N GLY A 59 4.57 0.39 2.47
CA GLY A 59 5.07 0.68 1.13
C GLY A 59 5.49 2.13 0.99
N ARG A 60 4.72 3.08 1.53
CA ARG A 60 5.13 4.49 1.62
C ARG A 60 6.41 4.66 2.46
N TRP A 61 6.51 4.00 3.60
CA TRP A 61 7.70 4.06 4.44
C TRP A 61 8.95 3.48 3.75
N LEU A 62 8.81 2.33 3.10
CA LEU A 62 9.87 1.67 2.33
C LEU A 62 10.30 2.51 1.12
N ALA A 63 9.36 3.04 0.34
CA ALA A 63 9.66 3.85 -0.83
C ALA A 63 10.40 5.13 -0.46
N ARG A 64 10.01 5.80 0.64
CA ARG A 64 10.80 6.91 1.20
C ARG A 64 12.20 6.47 1.59
N LYS A 65 12.31 5.33 2.27
CA LYS A 65 13.60 4.81 2.75
C LYS A 65 14.54 4.38 1.62
N ILE A 66 14.00 3.97 0.47
CA ILE A 66 14.77 3.53 -0.71
C ILE A 66 15.12 4.72 -1.61
N ILE A 67 14.19 5.65 -1.83
CA ILE A 67 14.36 6.75 -2.80
C ILE A 67 15.00 8.00 -2.18
N LEU A 68 14.84 8.21 -0.87
CA LEU A 68 15.41 9.36 -0.14
C LEU A 68 16.64 8.99 0.70
N ARG A 69 17.12 7.75 0.59
CA ARG A 69 18.48 7.38 1.01
C ARG A 69 19.50 7.82 -0.02
#